data_AF-A0A7S0VQG7-F1
#
_entry.id   AF-A0A7S0VQG7-F1
#
_cell.length_a   1.000
_cell.length_b   1.000
_cell.length_c   1.000
_cell.angle_alpha   90.00
_cell.angle_beta   90.00
_cell.angle_gamma   90.00
#
_symmetry.space_group_name_H-M   'P 1'
#
loop_
_entity.id
_entity.type
_entity.pdbx_description
1 polymer ?
#
loop_
_entity_poly.entity_id
_entity_poly.type
_entity_poly.pdbx_seq_one_letter_code
_entity_poly.pdbx_strand_id
1 'polypeptide(L)'
;ACCWKFGDYQRGAELAGVLVHALQGRYGAKHALVAPAMVVAGLCETNLGNFMQGEDMLVRAASLAQGIWGKGHTDATDAAVGLAALYELRGSYELSEISSNSSREDREARLGRWHSGSHQDAVNVALLYLRIEAHEEAEEVLRQSLPGIQSACSA
;
A
#
# COMPACT_ATOMS: atom_id res chain seq x y z
N ALA A 1 -11.76 5.31 14.54
CA ALA A 1 -10.78 5.04 15.59
C ALA A 1 -9.62 4.28 14.97
N CYS A 2 -8.45 4.92 14.82
CA CYS A 2 -7.30 4.31 14.14
C CYS A 2 -6.69 3.23 15.05
N CYS A 3 -6.96 1.96 14.76
CA CYS A 3 -6.36 0.80 15.44
C CYS A 3 -4.82 0.82 15.36
N TRP A 4 -4.27 1.52 14.37
CA TRP A 4 -2.84 1.84 14.20
C TRP A 4 -2.18 2.49 15.43
N LYS A 5 -2.92 3.29 16.21
CA LYS A 5 -2.31 4.15 17.24
C LYS A 5 -2.03 3.45 18.58
N PHE A 6 -2.52 2.21 18.76
CA PHE A 6 -2.45 1.49 20.05
C PHE A 6 -1.82 0.09 19.96
N GLY A 7 -1.38 -0.35 18.77
CA GLY A 7 -0.80 -1.70 18.59
C GLY A 7 -1.81 -2.85 18.78
N ASP A 8 -3.10 -2.54 18.93
CA ASP A 8 -4.17 -3.53 19.03
C ASP A 8 -4.60 -3.97 17.62
N TYR A 9 -3.68 -4.64 16.94
CA TYR A 9 -3.90 -5.20 15.60
C TYR A 9 -4.95 -6.30 15.61
N GLN A 10 -5.11 -6.99 16.75
CA GLN A 10 -6.11 -8.03 16.95
C GLN A 10 -7.53 -7.45 16.79
N ARG A 11 -7.83 -6.39 17.54
CA ARG A 11 -9.12 -5.70 17.45
C ARG A 11 -9.30 -5.01 16.10
N GLY A 12 -8.21 -4.52 15.51
CA GLY A 12 -8.20 -3.97 14.15
C GLY A 12 -8.63 -5.00 13.10
N ALA A 13 -8.06 -6.20 13.15
CA ALA A 13 -8.38 -7.30 12.25
C ALA A 13 -9.85 -7.74 12.41
N GLU A 14 -10.33 -7.89 13.65
CA GLU A 14 -11.73 -8.25 13.91
C GLU A 14 -12.71 -7.22 13.34
N LEU A 15 -12.50 -5.93 13.62
CA LEU A 15 -13.36 -4.86 13.12
C LEU A 15 -13.30 -4.74 11.59
N ALA A 16 -12.11 -4.87 11.00
CA ALA A 16 -11.93 -4.83 9.56
C ALA A 16 -12.59 -6.04 8.88
N GLY A 17 -12.48 -7.23 9.47
CA GLY A 17 -13.15 -8.45 9.01
C GLY A 17 -14.67 -8.32 9.04
N VAL A 18 -15.24 -7.80 10.13
CA VAL A 18 -16.68 -7.51 10.22
C VAL A 18 -17.10 -6.48 9.18
N LEU A 19 -16.31 -5.43 8.98
CA LEU A 19 -16.58 -4.41 7.98
C LEU A 19 -16.59 -4.98 6.56
N VAL A 20 -15.61 -5.83 6.20
CA VAL A 20 -15.57 -6.50 4.90
C VAL A 20 -16.84 -7.32 4.69
N HIS A 21 -17.23 -8.16 5.65
CA HIS A 21 -18.46 -8.97 5.54
C HIS A 21 -19.72 -8.11 5.41
N ALA A 22 -19.84 -7.04 6.21
CA ALA A 22 -20.99 -6.14 6.16
C ALA A 22 -21.10 -5.42 4.81
N LEU A 23 -19.98 -4.95 4.26
CA LEU A 23 -19.93 -4.28 2.97
C LEU A 23 -20.24 -5.25 1.82
N GLN A 24 -19.69 -6.47 1.86
CA GLN A 24 -19.98 -7.51 0.87
C GLN A 24 -21.46 -7.91 0.89
N GLY A 25 -22.07 -8.06 2.08
CA GLY A 25 -23.48 -8.41 2.21
C GLY A 25 -24.43 -7.29 1.75
N ARG A 26 -24.07 -6.02 1.98
CA ARG A 26 -24.92 -4.87 1.66
C ARG A 26 -24.78 -4.40 0.21
N TYR A 27 -23.57 -4.41 -0.34
CA TYR A 27 -23.27 -3.80 -1.63
C TYR A 27 -22.70 -4.79 -2.66
N GLY A 28 -22.42 -6.03 -2.25
CA GLY A 28 -21.79 -7.05 -3.08
C GLY A 28 -20.26 -7.02 -3.02
N ALA A 29 -19.65 -8.16 -3.33
CA ALA A 29 -18.20 -8.36 -3.25
C ALA A 29 -17.36 -7.47 -4.19
N LYS A 30 -18.00 -6.87 -5.21
CA LYS A 30 -17.34 -6.01 -6.19
C LYS A 30 -17.49 -4.51 -5.90
N HIS A 31 -17.98 -4.14 -4.72
CA HIS A 31 -18.22 -2.73 -4.39
C HIS A 31 -16.91 -2.01 -4.01
N ALA A 32 -16.78 -0.74 -4.41
CA ALA A 32 -15.56 0.06 -4.22
C ALA A 32 -15.08 0.11 -2.76
N LEU A 33 -16.01 0.21 -1.80
CA LEU A 33 -15.67 0.28 -0.37
C LEU A 33 -15.08 -1.02 0.20
N VAL A 34 -15.23 -2.15 -0.50
CA VAL A 34 -14.71 -3.44 -0.03
C VAL A 34 -13.18 -3.47 -0.12
N ALA A 35 -12.59 -2.88 -1.16
CA ALA A 35 -11.12 -2.89 -1.34
C ALA A 35 -10.38 -2.18 -0.18
N PRO A 36 -10.70 -0.93 0.20
CA PRO A 36 -10.06 -0.28 1.35
C PRO A 36 -10.22 -1.06 2.67
N ALA A 37 -11.39 -1.67 2.90
CA ALA A 37 -11.62 -2.48 4.09
C ALA A 37 -10.73 -3.73 4.11
N MET A 38 -10.55 -4.39 2.96
CA MET A 38 -9.64 -5.53 2.80
C MET A 38 -8.18 -5.14 2.97
N VAL A 39 -7.76 -3.95 2.52
CA VAL A 39 -6.39 -3.45 2.77
C VAL A 39 -6.12 -3.32 4.27
N VAL A 40 -7.03 -2.71 5.02
CA VAL A 40 -6.88 -2.56 6.47
C VAL A 40 -6.82 -3.93 7.15
N ALA A 41 -7.71 -4.85 6.78
CA ALA A 41 -7.69 -6.21 7.32
C ALA A 41 -6.36 -6.92 7.04
N GLY A 42 -5.88 -6.88 5.79
CA GLY A 42 -4.63 -7.52 5.40
C GLY A 42 -3.40 -6.94 6.11
N LEU A 43 -3.38 -5.63 6.34
CA LEU A 43 -2.31 -4.97 7.11
C LEU A 43 -2.35 -5.37 8.60
N CYS A 44 -3.54 -5.49 9.21
CA CYS A 44 -3.66 -5.97 10.58
C CYS A 44 -3.18 -7.42 10.71
N GLU A 45 -3.60 -8.32 9.81
CA GLU A 45 -3.16 -9.72 9.79
C GLU A 45 -1.65 -9.85 9.60
N THR A 46 -1.06 -9.00 8.75
CA THR A 46 0.38 -8.93 8.54
C THR A 46 1.12 -8.59 9.83
N ASN A 47 0.65 -7.60 10.59
CA ASN A 47 1.25 -7.20 11.86
C ASN A 47 1.06 -8.25 12.98
N LEU A 48 0.04 -9.10 12.86
CA LEU A 48 -0.17 -10.26 13.74
C LEU A 48 0.72 -11.46 13.37
N GLY A 49 1.45 -11.39 12.26
CA GLY A 49 2.30 -12.48 11.75
C GLY A 49 1.58 -13.47 10.82
N ASN A 50 0.30 -13.23 10.50
CA ASN A 50 -0.50 -14.06 9.61
C ASN A 50 -0.25 -13.69 8.14
N PHE A 51 1.00 -13.80 7.69
CA PHE A 51 1.44 -13.30 6.38
C PHE A 51 0.64 -13.86 5.19
N MET A 52 0.27 -15.15 5.20
CA MET A 52 -0.50 -15.73 4.09
C MET A 52 -1.92 -15.12 3.97
N GLN A 53 -2.58 -14.86 5.11
CA GLN A 53 -3.90 -14.26 5.11
C GLN A 53 -3.83 -12.78 4.73
N GLY A 54 -2.81 -12.07 5.23
CA GLY A 54 -2.52 -10.69 4.85
C GLY A 54 -2.32 -10.55 3.34
N GLU A 55 -1.50 -11.42 2.75
CA GLU A 55 -1.16 -11.40 1.32
C GLU A 55 -2.41 -11.65 0.46
N ASP A 56 -3.18 -12.70 0.77
CA ASP A 56 -4.42 -13.02 0.06
C ASP A 56 -5.45 -11.88 0.16
N MET A 57 -5.58 -11.22 1.31
CA MET A 57 -6.44 -10.04 1.44
C MET A 57 -5.97 -8.86 0.58
N LEU A 58 -4.68 -8.54 0.62
CA LEU A 58 -4.10 -7.41 -0.10
C LEU A 58 -4.09 -7.62 -1.62
N VAL A 59 -3.77 -8.83 -2.10
CA VAL A 59 -3.84 -9.18 -3.54
C VAL A 59 -5.28 -9.06 -4.07
N ARG A 60 -6.26 -9.54 -3.31
CA ARG A 60 -7.68 -9.40 -3.68
C ARG A 60 -8.12 -7.94 -3.66
N ALA A 61 -7.68 -7.16 -2.68
CA ALA A 61 -7.97 -5.73 -2.62
C ALA A 61 -7.39 -4.98 -3.82
N ALA A 62 -6.13 -5.25 -4.19
CA ALA A 62 -5.48 -4.67 -5.37
C ALA A 62 -6.22 -5.03 -6.65
N SER A 63 -6.54 -6.31 -6.85
CA SER A 63 -7.27 -6.80 -8.02
C SER A 63 -8.67 -6.17 -8.12
N LEU A 64 -9.36 -6.03 -7.00
CA LEU A 64 -10.68 -5.39 -6.94
C LEU A 64 -10.59 -3.90 -7.27
N ALA A 65 -9.66 -3.18 -6.65
CA ALA A 65 -9.46 -1.75 -6.90
C ALA A 65 -9.06 -1.46 -8.35
N GLN A 66 -8.18 -2.28 -8.93
CA GLN A 66 -7.81 -2.19 -10.35
C GLN A 66 -9.00 -2.45 -11.27
N GLY A 67 -9.85 -3.44 -10.95
CA GLY A 67 -11.05 -3.74 -11.74
C GLY A 67 -12.12 -2.65 -11.72
N ILE A 68 -12.21 -1.89 -10.62
CA ILE A 68 -13.22 -0.81 -10.47
C ILE A 68 -12.70 0.51 -11.04
N TRP A 69 -11.47 0.89 -10.69
CA TRP A 69 -10.94 2.24 -10.92
C TRP A 69 -9.82 2.30 -11.95
N GLY A 70 -9.28 1.16 -12.37
CA GLY A 70 -8.08 1.06 -13.18
C GLY A 70 -6.78 1.09 -12.37
N LYS A 71 -5.67 0.85 -13.06
CA LYS A 71 -4.32 0.93 -12.50
C LYS A 71 -3.99 2.38 -12.07
N GLY A 72 -3.24 2.53 -10.98
CA GLY A 72 -2.84 3.83 -10.44
C GLY A 72 -3.88 4.56 -9.58
N HIS A 73 -5.05 3.96 -9.34
CA HIS A 73 -6.00 4.50 -8.35
C HIS A 73 -5.41 4.40 -6.93
N THR A 74 -5.75 5.35 -6.06
CA THR A 74 -5.29 5.39 -4.67
C THR A 74 -5.55 4.06 -3.95
N ASP A 75 -6.76 3.51 -4.07
CA ASP A 75 -7.06 2.19 -3.45
C ASP A 75 -6.20 1.03 -3.98
N ALA A 76 -5.83 1.04 -5.26
CA ALA A 76 -5.01 -0.02 -5.86
C ALA A 76 -3.53 0.12 -5.46
N THR A 77 -3.05 1.35 -5.37
CA THR A 77 -1.69 1.70 -4.97
C THR A 77 -1.49 1.49 -3.47
N ASP A 78 -2.48 1.84 -2.64
CA ASP A 78 -2.44 1.56 -1.20
C ASP A 78 -2.41 0.05 -0.90
N ALA A 79 -3.12 -0.77 -1.69
CA ALA A 79 -3.04 -2.23 -1.59
C ALA A 79 -1.65 -2.78 -1.97
N ALA A 80 -1.04 -2.23 -3.03
CA ALA A 80 0.31 -2.60 -3.45
C ALA A 80 1.38 -2.19 -2.44
N VAL A 81 1.27 -0.99 -1.85
CA VAL A 81 2.12 -0.54 -0.74
C VAL A 81 1.95 -1.46 0.48
N GLY A 82 0.73 -1.93 0.75
CA GLY A 82 0.51 -2.91 1.80
C GLY A 82 1.18 -4.27 1.54
N LEU A 83 1.20 -4.74 0.28
CA LEU A 83 1.94 -5.95 -0.11
C LEU A 83 3.44 -5.77 0.07
N ALA A 84 3.97 -4.61 -0.31
CA ALA A 84 5.38 -4.29 -0.10
C ALA A 84 5.77 -4.37 1.39
N ALA A 85 4.99 -3.72 2.26
CA ALA A 85 5.20 -3.77 3.70
C ALA A 85 5.13 -5.21 4.27
N LEU A 86 4.21 -6.04 3.74
CA LEU A 86 4.12 -7.45 4.11
C LEU A 86 5.36 -8.23 3.71
N TYR A 87 5.83 -8.04 2.47
CA TYR A 87 7.03 -8.72 1.98
C TYR A 87 8.28 -8.28 2.74
N GLU A 88 8.40 -7.02 3.13
CA GLU A 88 9.46 -6.55 4.01
C GLU A 88 9.45 -7.24 5.37
N LEU A 89 8.28 -7.34 6.01
CA LEU A 89 8.14 -8.03 7.30
C LEU A 89 8.45 -9.53 7.19
N ARG A 90 8.26 -10.13 6.01
CA ARG A 90 8.63 -11.52 5.72
C ARG A 90 10.10 -11.68 5.30
N GLY A 91 10.84 -10.59 5.09
CA GLY A 91 12.22 -10.59 4.57
C GLY A 91 12.32 -10.90 3.06
N SER A 92 11.22 -10.86 2.33
CA SER A 92 11.15 -11.07 0.87
C SER A 92 11.33 -9.75 0.11
N TYR A 93 12.49 -9.12 0.22
CA TYR A 93 12.70 -7.75 -0.26
C TYR A 93 12.55 -7.56 -1.78
N GLU A 94 12.92 -8.56 -2.58
CA GLU A 94 12.75 -8.55 -4.05
C GLU A 94 11.27 -8.37 -4.45
N LEU A 95 10.37 -9.05 -3.75
CA LEU A 95 8.93 -8.93 -3.99
C LEU A 95 8.39 -7.58 -3.50
N SER A 96 8.97 -7.02 -2.44
CA SER A 96 8.62 -5.68 -1.98
C SER A 96 9.02 -4.61 -3.00
N GLU A 97 10.21 -4.74 -3.59
CA GLU A 97 10.71 -3.81 -4.60
C GLU A 97 9.83 -3.82 -5.84
N ILE A 98 9.49 -5.00 -6.36
CA ILE A 98 8.59 -5.16 -7.50
C ILE A 98 7.24 -4.50 -7.22
N SER A 99 6.67 -4.76 -6.03
CA SER A 99 5.35 -4.24 -5.65
C SER A 99 5.35 -2.72 -5.49
N SER A 100 6.36 -2.16 -4.83
CA SER A 100 6.50 -0.72 -4.59
C SER A 100 6.78 0.04 -5.89
N ASN A 101 7.68 -0.45 -6.74
CA ASN A 101 7.97 0.18 -8.02
C ASN A 101 6.77 0.12 -8.98
N SER A 102 6.05 -1.01 -9.05
CA SER A 102 4.83 -1.10 -9.86
C SER A 102 3.77 -0.11 -9.40
N SER A 103 3.56 0.06 -8.09
CA SER A 103 2.62 1.04 -7.55
C SER A 103 3.01 2.47 -7.93
N ARG A 104 4.30 2.80 -7.78
CA ARG A 104 4.84 4.11 -8.10
C ARG A 104 4.66 4.44 -9.58
N GLU A 105 5.04 3.54 -10.48
CA GLU A 105 4.89 3.72 -11.94
C GLU A 105 3.43 3.93 -12.34
N ASP A 106 2.52 3.11 -11.82
CA ASP A 106 1.09 3.22 -12.08
C ASP A 106 0.53 4.57 -11.57
N ARG A 107 0.96 5.03 -10.39
CA ARG A 107 0.52 6.31 -9.82
C ARG A 107 1.09 7.49 -10.58
N GLU A 108 2.37 7.45 -10.93
CA GLU A 108 3.05 8.48 -11.72
C GLU A 108 2.42 8.62 -13.11
N ALA A 109 2.11 7.50 -13.78
CA ALA A 109 1.45 7.51 -15.07
C ALA A 109 0.05 8.16 -15.02
N ARG A 110 -0.66 8.00 -13.91
CA ARG A 110 -2.04 8.51 -13.76
C ARG A 110 -2.11 9.95 -13.24
N LEU A 111 -1.32 10.28 -12.22
CA LEU A 111 -1.42 11.56 -11.49
C LEU A 111 -0.27 12.52 -11.84
N GLY A 112 0.76 12.03 -12.53
CA GLY A 112 2.00 12.74 -12.77
C GLY A 112 3.00 12.56 -11.64
N ARG A 113 4.28 12.74 -11.98
CA ARG A 113 5.42 12.60 -11.04
C ARG A 113 5.44 13.62 -9.89
N TRP A 114 4.66 14.69 -9.99
CA TRP A 114 4.63 15.81 -9.04
C TRP A 114 3.39 15.80 -8.13
N HIS A 115 2.61 14.73 -8.17
CA HIS A 115 1.47 14.56 -7.28
C HIS A 115 1.93 14.10 -5.89
N SER A 116 1.28 14.57 -4.82
CA SER A 116 1.63 14.24 -3.43
C SER A 116 1.71 12.73 -3.17
N GLY A 117 0.77 11.96 -3.73
CA GLY A 117 0.79 10.49 -3.65
C GLY A 117 2.01 9.85 -4.33
N SER A 118 2.51 10.41 -5.44
CA SER A 118 3.70 9.90 -6.14
C SER A 118 4.97 10.13 -5.30
N HIS A 119 5.03 11.23 -4.56
CA HIS A 119 6.12 11.49 -3.60
C HIS A 119 6.14 10.48 -2.45
N GLN A 120 4.97 10.13 -1.94
CA GLN A 120 4.87 9.18 -0.83
C GLN A 120 5.30 7.77 -1.26
N ASP A 121 4.91 7.33 -2.46
CA ASP A 121 5.36 6.06 -3.02
C ASP A 121 6.89 6.04 -3.24
N ALA A 122 7.49 7.14 -3.71
CA ALA A 122 8.94 7.23 -3.87
C ALA A 122 9.71 7.21 -2.54
N VAL A 123 9.19 7.85 -1.50
CA VAL A 123 9.77 7.76 -0.14
C VAL A 123 9.71 6.32 0.38
N ASN A 124 8.60 5.61 0.15
CA ASN A 124 8.47 4.21 0.56
C ASN A 124 9.50 3.31 -0.14
N VAL A 125 9.70 3.49 -1.45
CA VAL A 125 10.75 2.77 -2.22
C VAL A 125 12.15 3.10 -1.68
N ALA A 126 12.45 4.36 -1.40
CA ALA A 126 13.75 4.74 -0.84
C ALA A 126 13.99 4.11 0.54
N LEU A 127 12.97 4.06 1.41
CA LEU A 127 13.06 3.41 2.71
C LEU A 127 13.29 1.89 2.59
N LEU A 128 12.68 1.24 1.59
CA LEU A 128 12.95 -0.15 1.27
C LEU A 128 14.42 -0.35 0.88
N TYR A 129 14.95 0.48 -0.02
CA TYR A 129 16.35 0.40 -0.45
C TYR A 129 17.34 0.60 0.69
N LEU A 130 17.06 1.55 1.60
CA LEU A 130 17.86 1.72 2.83
C LEU A 130 17.82 0.48 3.73
N ARG A 131 16.71 -0.26 3.77
CA ARG A 131 16.57 -1.47 4.59
C ARG A 131 17.33 -2.67 4.05
N ILE A 132 17.56 -2.72 2.73
CA ILE A 132 18.38 -3.76 2.09
C ILE A 132 19.82 -3.32 1.83
N GLU A 133 20.26 -2.20 2.43
CA GLU A 133 21.59 -1.62 2.27
C GLU A 133 21.94 -1.19 0.83
N ALA A 134 20.92 -1.03 -0.02
CA ALA A 134 21.02 -0.51 -1.38
C ALA A 134 21.03 1.04 -1.37
N HIS A 135 22.10 1.61 -0.83
CA HIS A 135 22.17 3.05 -0.57
C HIS A 135 22.20 3.90 -1.85
N GLU A 136 22.81 3.41 -2.92
CA GLU A 136 22.92 4.15 -4.19
C GLU A 136 21.54 4.29 -4.87
N GLU A 137 20.75 3.22 -4.85
CA GLU A 137 19.39 3.17 -5.37
C GLU A 137 18.45 4.05 -4.53
N ALA A 138 18.59 4.02 -3.20
CA ALA A 138 17.84 4.91 -2.31
C ALA A 138 18.13 6.39 -2.60
N GLU A 139 19.41 6.74 -2.77
CA GLU A 139 19.82 8.12 -3.06
C GLU A 139 19.26 8.58 -4.42
N GLU A 140 19.30 7.72 -5.44
CA GLU A 140 18.80 8.05 -6.77
C GLU A 140 17.29 8.29 -6.76
N VAL A 141 16.50 7.43 -6.10
CA VAL A 141 15.05 7.61 -5.97
C VAL A 141 14.72 8.91 -5.25
N LEU A 142 15.42 9.23 -4.16
CA LEU A 142 15.22 10.48 -3.41
C LEU A 142 15.63 11.70 -4.25
N ARG A 143 16.77 11.64 -4.95
CA ARG A 143 17.25 12.73 -5.82
C ARG A 143 16.24 13.02 -6.94
N GLN A 144 15.66 11.99 -7.55
CA GLN A 144 14.66 12.16 -8.61
C GLN A 144 13.34 12.75 -8.09
N SER A 145 13.00 12.50 -6.82
CA SER A 145 11.75 12.93 -6.17
C SER A 145 11.85 14.30 -5.50
N LEU A 146 13.06 14.70 -5.10
CA LEU A 146 13.33 15.92 -4.32
C LEU A 146 12.81 17.21 -4.98
N PRO A 147 12.97 17.47 -6.30
CA PRO A 147 12.46 18.70 -6.91
C PRO A 147 10.94 18.83 -6.77
N GLY A 148 10.24 17.70 -6.77
CA GLY A 148 8.79 17.62 -6.64
C GLY A 148 8.33 17.92 -5.23
N ILE A 149 8.94 17.25 -4.25
CA ILE A 149 8.68 17.47 -2.83
C ILE A 149 8.93 18.93 -2.47
N GLN A 150 10.05 19.51 -2.94
CA GLN A 150 10.37 20.92 -2.71
C GLN A 150 9.34 21.87 -3.32
N SER A 151 8.88 21.60 -4.55
CA SER A 151 7.86 22.41 -5.21
C SER A 151 6.48 22.31 -4.55
N ALA A 152 6.16 21.17 -3.94
CA ALA A 152 4.92 20.97 -3.20
C ALA A 152 4.93 21.63 -1.82
N CYS A 153 6.10 21.78 -1.19
CA CYS A 153 6.24 22.47 0.10
C CYS A 153 6.32 23.99 -0.01
N SER A 154 6.60 24.54 -1.20
CA SER A 154 6.73 25.99 -1.43
C SER A 154 5.48 26.65 -2.01
N ALA A 155 4.40 25.88 -2.25
CA ALA A 155 3.09 26.33 -2.72
C ALA A 155 2.05 26.34 -1.59
#